data_AF-A0A512NDR0-F1
#
_entry.id   AF-A0A512NDR0-F1
#
_cell.length_a   1.000
_cell.length_b   1.000
_cell.length_c   1.000
_cell.angle_alpha   90.00
_cell.angle_beta   90.00
_cell.angle_gamma   90.00
#
_symmetry.space_group_name_H-M   'P 1'
#
loop_
_entity.id
_entity.type
_entity.pdbx_description
1 polymer ?
#
loop_
_entity_poly.entity_id
_entity_poly.type
_entity_poly.pdbx_seq_one_letter_code
_entity_poly.pdbx_strand_id
1 'polypeptide(L)'
;MNIIMAVSCEGFGIAIGKRAWALVRMATTCSVLVLVPPLALAAAEIRAGSCGVQEPDSLEINWTAPCQDGSWDLDPQAGCRMWHWRPDPEDTATWSGRCLSGRKEGHGAVEWYEHGRPIDRFEGVFRRGKREGFGRYDWPAGQSYQGAYVADLPDGQGVVTIVGASFEGTWRRGCLTHGDKRIAIGVPLSACGAP
;
A
#
# COMPACT_ATOMS: atom_id res chain seq x y z
N MET A 1 4.04 -39.69 -32.29
CA MET A 1 5.48 -39.83 -32.56
C MET A 1 6.03 -40.76 -31.49
N ASN A 2 6.57 -41.91 -31.87
CA ASN A 2 6.84 -43.05 -30.98
C ASN A 2 7.90 -42.74 -29.92
N ILE A 3 7.66 -43.14 -28.67
CA ILE A 3 8.63 -43.14 -27.58
C ILE A 3 9.46 -44.42 -27.69
N ILE A 4 10.76 -44.30 -27.96
CA ILE A 4 11.71 -45.41 -27.94
C ILE A 4 12.19 -45.56 -26.49
N MET A 5 11.85 -46.68 -25.83
CA MET A 5 12.44 -47.06 -24.54
C MET A 5 13.61 -48.01 -24.80
N ALA A 6 14.84 -47.57 -24.47
CA ALA A 6 15.98 -48.47 -24.36
C ALA A 6 16.20 -48.79 -22.87
N VAL A 7 16.03 -50.06 -22.51
CA VAL A 7 16.34 -50.60 -21.18
C VAL A 7 17.59 -51.47 -21.34
N SER A 8 18.72 -51.06 -20.76
CA SER A 8 19.88 -51.94 -20.65
C SER A 8 20.03 -52.35 -19.18
N CYS A 9 20.13 -53.66 -18.95
CA CYS A 9 20.26 -54.29 -17.64
C CYS A 9 21.40 -55.29 -17.73
N GLU A 10 22.56 -54.97 -17.16
CA GLU A 10 23.68 -55.92 -17.07
C GLU A 10 23.75 -56.53 -15.68
N GLY A 11 23.81 -57.87 -15.67
CA GLY A 11 23.67 -58.74 -14.51
C GLY A 11 24.99 -59.26 -13.91
N PHE A 12 24.81 -59.88 -12.75
CA PHE A 12 25.76 -60.41 -11.77
C PHE A 12 26.70 -61.56 -12.20
N GLY A 13 27.79 -61.72 -11.41
CA GLY A 13 28.29 -63.02 -10.94
C GLY A 13 29.80 -63.07 -10.63
N ILE A 14 30.39 -63.86 -9.70
CA ILE A 14 30.00 -64.70 -8.55
C ILE A 14 31.23 -64.75 -7.63
N ALA A 15 31.03 -64.72 -6.30
CA ALA A 15 32.07 -64.90 -5.29
C ALA A 15 32.19 -66.37 -4.85
N ILE A 16 33.42 -66.83 -4.60
CA ILE A 16 33.71 -68.05 -3.81
C ILE A 16 34.95 -67.81 -2.94
N GLY A 17 34.78 -67.83 -1.62
CA GLY A 17 35.91 -67.71 -0.69
C GLY A 17 35.48 -67.43 0.74
N LYS A 18 35.42 -68.49 1.54
CA LYS A 18 34.95 -68.57 2.93
C LYS A 18 35.49 -67.46 3.85
N ARG A 19 34.59 -66.98 4.73
CA ARG A 19 34.75 -66.20 5.99
C ARG A 19 34.37 -64.72 5.89
N ALA A 20 33.75 -64.26 6.99
CA ALA A 20 33.31 -62.90 7.30
C ALA A 20 31.93 -62.48 6.74
N TRP A 21 31.13 -61.93 7.65
CA TRP A 21 29.77 -61.44 7.42
C TRP A 21 29.81 -60.11 6.65
N ALA A 22 29.03 -60.01 5.59
CA ALA A 22 28.63 -58.72 5.02
C ALA A 22 27.26 -58.88 4.34
N LEU A 23 26.22 -58.31 4.94
CA LEU A 23 24.93 -58.10 4.28
C LEU A 23 25.09 -56.97 3.26
N VAL A 24 25.46 -57.30 2.02
CA VAL A 24 25.47 -56.34 0.91
C VAL A 24 24.07 -56.33 0.29
N ARG A 25 23.23 -55.38 0.71
CA ARG A 25 22.02 -55.03 -0.06
C ARG A 25 22.46 -54.14 -1.23
N MET A 26 22.55 -54.71 -2.43
CA MET A 26 22.61 -53.91 -3.66
C MET A 26 21.25 -53.25 -3.87
N ALA A 27 21.17 -51.95 -3.62
CA ALA A 27 20.02 -51.14 -4.01
C ALA A 27 20.24 -50.65 -5.44
N THR A 28 19.51 -51.24 -6.39
CA THR A 28 19.51 -50.83 -7.79
C THR A 28 18.72 -49.52 -7.91
N THR A 29 19.39 -48.38 -7.92
CA THR A 29 18.73 -47.09 -8.17
C THR A 29 18.56 -46.90 -9.69
N CYS A 30 17.36 -47.10 -10.20
CA CYS A 30 16.96 -46.64 -11.52
C CYS A 30 16.55 -45.17 -11.44
N SER A 31 17.42 -44.27 -11.90
CA SER A 31 17.07 -42.85 -12.05
C SER A 31 16.37 -42.64 -13.40
N VAL A 32 15.09 -42.28 -13.37
CA VAL A 32 14.34 -41.88 -14.56
C VAL A 32 14.58 -40.39 -14.79
N LEU A 33 15.29 -40.04 -15.86
CA LEU A 33 15.48 -38.65 -16.27
C LEU A 33 14.28 -38.19 -17.10
N VAL A 34 13.42 -37.34 -16.53
CA VAL A 34 12.30 -36.73 -17.25
C VAL A 34 12.74 -35.36 -17.76
N LEU A 35 12.95 -35.22 -19.07
CA LEU A 35 13.21 -33.94 -19.72
C LEU A 35 11.88 -33.20 -19.91
N VAL A 36 11.62 -32.19 -19.08
CA VAL A 36 10.48 -31.28 -19.25
C VAL A 36 10.95 -30.06 -20.05
N PRO A 37 10.35 -29.74 -21.21
CA PRO A 37 10.72 -28.55 -21.97
C PRO A 37 10.36 -27.27 -21.17
N PRO A 38 11.17 -26.21 -21.26
CA PRO A 38 10.92 -24.97 -20.54
C PRO A 38 9.66 -24.30 -21.07
N LEU A 39 8.68 -24.10 -20.19
CA LEU A 39 7.51 -23.26 -20.46
C LEU A 39 8.00 -21.81 -20.60
N ALA A 40 7.92 -21.26 -21.81
CA ALA A 40 8.12 -19.84 -22.03
C ALA A 40 6.97 -19.07 -21.37
N LEU A 41 7.23 -18.42 -20.23
CA LEU A 41 6.33 -17.41 -19.67
C LEU A 41 6.41 -16.17 -20.57
N ALA A 42 5.40 -15.98 -21.40
CA ALA A 42 5.13 -14.66 -21.97
C ALA A 42 4.60 -13.76 -20.84
N ALA A 43 5.38 -12.76 -20.44
CA ALA A 43 4.93 -11.71 -19.56
C ALA A 43 3.91 -10.86 -20.33
N ALA A 44 2.63 -10.98 -19.99
CA ALA A 44 1.63 -10.02 -20.42
C ALA A 44 1.87 -8.72 -19.64
N GLU A 45 2.31 -7.67 -20.33
CA GLU A 45 2.31 -6.32 -19.77
C GLU A 45 0.85 -5.91 -19.57
N ILE A 46 0.41 -5.85 -18.31
CA ILE A 46 -0.82 -5.16 -17.94
C ILE A 46 -0.55 -3.67 -18.18
N ARG A 47 -0.99 -3.17 -19.33
CA ARG A 47 -1.12 -1.73 -19.52
C ARG A 47 -2.25 -1.27 -18.61
N ALA A 48 -1.90 -0.71 -17.47
CA ALA A 48 -2.82 0.11 -16.70
C ALA A 48 -3.33 1.22 -17.63
N GLY A 49 -4.63 1.20 -17.93
CA GLY A 49 -5.25 2.25 -18.73
C GLY A 49 -5.08 3.58 -17.99
N SER A 50 -4.52 4.58 -18.66
CA SER A 50 -4.45 5.94 -18.13
C SER A 50 -5.86 6.44 -17.87
N CYS A 51 -6.17 6.79 -16.63
CA CYS A 51 -7.45 7.41 -16.28
C CYS A 51 -7.59 8.73 -17.06
N GLY A 52 -8.57 8.77 -17.97
CA GLY A 52 -8.92 9.98 -18.70
C GLY A 52 -9.60 10.98 -17.76
N VAL A 53 -9.00 12.15 -17.63
CA VAL A 53 -9.56 13.28 -16.87
C VAL A 53 -10.73 13.86 -17.67
N GLN A 54 -11.93 13.82 -17.08
CA GLN A 54 -13.04 14.68 -17.48
C GLN A 54 -13.45 15.54 -16.28
N GLU A 55 -13.34 16.85 -16.49
CA GLU A 55 -13.48 17.97 -15.55
C GLU A 55 -14.95 18.26 -15.23
N PRO A 56 -15.29 18.67 -13.98
CA PRO A 56 -16.05 19.92 -13.84
C PRO A 56 -15.76 20.80 -12.59
N ASP A 57 -15.92 22.12 -12.80
CA ASP A 57 -16.02 23.23 -11.81
C ASP A 57 -17.05 22.99 -10.68
N SER A 58 -17.03 23.61 -9.50
CA SER A 58 -16.19 24.66 -8.89
C SER A 58 -16.23 24.47 -7.35
N LEU A 59 -15.07 24.61 -6.67
CA LEU A 59 -14.77 24.28 -5.24
C LEU A 59 -14.42 22.82 -4.91
N GLU A 60 -13.96 22.04 -5.88
CA GLU A 60 -13.50 20.68 -5.62
C GLU A 60 -12.07 20.64 -5.03
N ILE A 61 -11.93 20.18 -3.78
CA ILE A 61 -10.77 19.33 -3.43
C ILE A 61 -11.12 17.92 -3.95
N ASN A 62 -11.22 17.77 -5.27
CA ASN A 62 -11.40 16.48 -5.93
C ASN A 62 -10.16 16.25 -6.80
N TRP A 63 -9.21 15.56 -6.21
CA TRP A 63 -8.11 14.99 -6.99
C TRP A 63 -8.67 13.72 -7.64
N THR A 64 -9.18 13.89 -8.85
CA THR A 64 -9.98 12.96 -9.66
C THR A 64 -9.72 11.45 -9.44
N ALA A 65 -10.83 10.71 -9.24
CA ALA A 65 -11.01 9.33 -8.75
C ALA A 65 -10.36 8.16 -9.56
N PRO A 66 -10.26 6.92 -9.02
CA PRO A 66 -10.65 6.45 -7.68
C PRO A 66 -9.44 5.97 -6.84
N CYS A 67 -9.21 6.54 -5.67
CA CYS A 67 -8.17 6.05 -4.75
C CYS A 67 -8.79 5.13 -3.68
N GLN A 68 -8.96 3.84 -4.00
CA GLN A 68 -9.06 2.81 -2.95
C GLN A 68 -7.72 2.14 -2.63
N ASP A 69 -6.61 2.68 -3.12
CA ASP A 69 -5.29 2.08 -2.95
C ASP A 69 -4.39 2.97 -2.08
N GLY A 70 -4.89 3.41 -0.92
CA GLY A 70 -3.99 3.97 0.08
C GLY A 70 -2.97 2.91 0.51
N SER A 71 -1.76 3.35 0.81
CA SER A 71 -0.62 2.48 1.09
C SER A 71 0.03 2.87 2.42
N TRP A 72 0.84 1.97 2.96
CA TRP A 72 1.64 2.25 4.14
C TRP A 72 2.98 2.82 3.72
N ASP A 73 3.21 4.08 4.07
CA ASP A 73 4.44 4.79 3.77
C ASP A 73 5.38 4.70 4.95
N LEU A 74 6.66 4.45 4.66
CA LEU A 74 7.72 4.47 5.65
C LEU A 74 8.34 5.86 5.66
N ASP A 75 8.26 6.55 6.80
CA ASP A 75 9.12 7.69 7.07
C ASP A 75 10.56 7.18 7.19
N PRO A 76 11.45 7.50 6.24
CA PRO A 76 12.80 6.94 6.22
C PRO A 76 13.69 7.52 7.32
N GLN A 77 13.38 8.71 7.82
CA GLN A 77 14.16 9.36 8.88
C GLN A 77 13.79 8.80 10.26
N ALA A 78 12.50 8.62 10.53
CA ALA A 78 12.02 8.06 11.78
C ALA A 78 11.93 6.53 11.78
N GLY A 79 11.93 5.89 10.61
CA GLY A 79 11.65 4.46 10.45
C GLY A 79 10.20 4.09 10.80
N CYS A 80 9.27 5.05 10.74
CA CYS A 80 7.90 4.89 11.21
C CYS A 80 6.89 4.88 10.08
N ARG A 81 6.02 3.87 10.09
CA ARG A 81 4.96 3.77 9.08
C ARG A 81 3.73 4.59 9.42
N MET A 82 3.14 5.17 8.38
CA MET A 82 1.81 5.78 8.44
C MET A 82 0.99 5.41 7.21
N TRP A 83 -0.32 5.54 7.32
CA TRP A 83 -1.20 5.47 6.18
C TRP A 83 -1.17 6.79 5.43
N HIS A 84 -1.04 6.71 4.11
CA HIS A 84 -1.09 7.88 3.23
C HIS A 84 -1.89 7.53 1.97
N TRP A 85 -2.66 8.49 1.47
CA TRP A 85 -3.61 8.22 0.39
C TRP A 85 -2.97 8.16 -0.99
N ARG A 86 -1.85 8.86 -1.22
CA ARG A 86 -1.10 8.84 -2.49
C ARG A 86 0.41 9.00 -2.25
N PRO A 87 1.10 7.89 -1.96
CA PRO A 87 2.55 7.91 -1.83
C PRO A 87 3.21 8.05 -3.20
N ASP A 88 4.02 9.09 -3.42
CA ASP A 88 5.03 9.02 -4.46
C ASP A 88 6.29 8.30 -3.89
N PRO A 89 6.90 7.35 -4.61
CA PRO A 89 8.15 6.73 -4.18
C PRO A 89 9.30 7.71 -3.91
N GLU A 90 9.28 8.90 -4.52
CA GLU A 90 10.27 9.96 -4.31
C GLU A 90 9.96 10.86 -3.12
N ASP A 91 8.73 10.80 -2.59
CA ASP A 91 8.33 11.58 -1.43
C ASP A 91 9.06 11.12 -0.17
N THR A 92 9.37 12.10 0.68
CA THR A 92 9.90 11.84 2.02
C THR A 92 9.01 12.48 3.07
N ALA A 93 9.12 12.02 4.30
CA ALA A 93 8.41 12.63 5.42
C ALA A 93 9.31 12.70 6.64
N THR A 94 9.01 13.64 7.53
CA THR A 94 9.55 13.71 8.89
C THR A 94 8.46 13.39 9.91
N TRP A 95 8.86 13.00 11.11
CA TRP A 95 7.93 12.72 12.22
C TRP A 95 8.54 13.13 13.55
N SER A 96 7.82 13.97 14.30
CA SER A 96 8.27 14.43 15.62
C SER A 96 7.76 13.61 16.80
N GLY A 97 6.84 12.67 16.58
CA GLY A 97 6.23 11.86 17.64
C GLY A 97 6.90 10.50 17.85
N ARG A 98 6.27 9.65 18.67
CA ARG A 98 6.80 8.32 18.98
C ARG A 98 6.51 7.30 17.88
N CYS A 99 7.32 6.25 17.86
CA CYS A 99 7.17 5.09 16.99
C CYS A 99 6.85 3.84 17.82
N LEU A 100 5.63 3.30 17.71
CA LEU A 100 5.25 2.09 18.42
C LEU A 100 5.02 0.95 17.43
N SER A 101 5.80 -0.12 17.57
CA SER A 101 5.76 -1.28 16.67
C SER A 101 5.90 -0.89 15.19
N GLY A 102 6.80 0.05 14.91
CA GLY A 102 7.09 0.53 13.55
C GLY A 102 6.00 1.40 12.93
N ARG A 103 5.07 1.95 13.72
CA ARG A 103 4.00 2.86 13.26
C ARG A 103 3.96 4.14 14.09
N LYS A 104 3.57 5.25 13.46
CA LYS A 104 3.33 6.52 14.15
C LYS A 104 2.23 6.36 15.20
N GLU A 105 2.44 6.88 16.40
CA GLU A 105 1.54 6.69 17.54
C GLU A 105 1.59 7.91 18.47
N GLY A 106 0.45 8.31 19.05
CA GLY A 106 0.37 9.48 19.92
C GLY A 106 0.47 10.81 19.17
N HIS A 107 0.76 11.88 19.91
CA HIS A 107 0.88 13.23 19.37
C HIS A 107 2.18 13.42 18.58
N GLY A 108 2.11 14.23 17.54
CA GLY A 108 3.27 14.72 16.81
C GLY A 108 2.88 15.48 15.55
N ALA A 109 3.89 15.86 14.79
CA ALA A 109 3.74 16.52 13.50
C ALA A 109 4.48 15.74 12.41
N VAL A 110 3.83 15.60 11.26
CA VAL A 110 4.38 15.09 10.02
C VAL A 110 4.53 16.25 9.05
N GLU A 111 5.70 16.39 8.44
CA GLU A 111 5.91 17.25 7.28
C GLU A 111 6.34 16.36 6.11
N TRP A 112 5.64 16.47 4.98
CA TRP A 112 5.92 15.73 3.77
C TRP A 112 6.69 16.61 2.79
N TYR A 113 7.62 16.00 2.05
CA TYR A 113 8.47 16.70 1.09
C TYR A 113 8.49 15.98 -0.25
N GLU A 114 8.28 16.74 -1.32
CA GLU A 114 8.49 16.33 -2.72
C GLU A 114 9.75 17.03 -3.22
N HIS A 115 10.71 16.28 -3.77
CA HIS A 115 12.02 16.79 -4.20
C HIS A 115 12.71 17.70 -3.14
N GLY A 116 12.54 17.37 -1.86
CA GLY A 116 13.10 18.11 -0.72
C GLY A 116 12.38 19.42 -0.36
N ARG A 117 11.22 19.72 -0.96
CA ARG A 117 10.39 20.88 -0.65
C ARG A 117 9.14 20.46 0.13
N PRO A 118 8.75 21.16 1.20
CA PRO A 118 7.55 20.81 1.95
C PRO A 118 6.31 20.99 1.09
N ILE A 119 5.48 19.96 1.03
CA ILE A 119 4.21 19.95 0.30
C ILE A 119 3.04 19.98 1.28
N ASP A 120 3.02 19.09 2.25
CA ASP A 120 1.91 18.95 3.19
C ASP A 120 2.44 18.95 4.63
N ARG A 121 1.60 19.33 5.59
CA ARG A 121 1.89 19.20 7.01
C ARG A 121 0.66 18.75 7.78
N PHE A 122 0.85 17.83 8.71
CA PHE A 122 -0.18 17.43 9.66
C PHE A 122 0.35 17.53 11.08
N GLU A 123 -0.44 18.11 11.97
CA GLU A 123 -0.15 18.14 13.40
C GLU A 123 -1.38 17.64 14.17
N GLY A 124 -1.17 16.60 14.98
CA GLY A 124 -2.28 15.97 15.69
C GLY A 124 -1.88 14.64 16.29
N VAL A 125 -2.85 13.74 16.40
CA VAL A 125 -2.65 12.42 17.00
C VAL A 125 -2.71 11.33 15.93
N PHE A 126 -1.79 10.38 16.05
CA PHE A 126 -1.83 9.12 15.31
C PHE A 126 -2.15 7.96 16.24
N ARG A 127 -2.90 6.98 15.74
CA ARG A 127 -3.09 5.68 16.38
C ARG A 127 -2.82 4.58 15.37
N ARG A 128 -1.84 3.72 15.65
CA ARG A 128 -1.39 2.67 14.73
C ARG A 128 -1.12 3.20 13.32
N GLY A 129 -0.49 4.37 13.21
CA GLY A 129 -0.11 5.01 11.96
C GLY A 129 -1.24 5.62 11.14
N LYS A 130 -2.46 5.74 11.68
CA LYS A 130 -3.56 6.52 11.08
C LYS A 130 -3.86 7.75 11.91
N ARG A 131 -4.29 8.86 11.28
CA ARG A 131 -4.75 10.04 12.02
C ARG A 131 -5.99 9.70 12.85
N GLU A 132 -6.03 10.18 14.09
CA GLU A 132 -7.07 9.85 15.07
C GLU A 132 -7.23 11.03 16.04
N GLY A 133 -8.44 11.34 16.50
CA GLY A 133 -8.67 12.47 17.40
C GLY A 133 -8.49 13.82 16.71
N PHE A 134 -8.24 14.89 17.47
CA PHE A 134 -8.12 16.22 16.90
C PHE A 134 -6.77 16.42 16.19
N GLY A 135 -6.81 17.08 15.03
CA GLY A 135 -5.62 17.45 14.29
C GLY A 135 -5.87 18.58 13.30
N ARG A 136 -4.77 19.13 12.78
CA ARG A 136 -4.75 20.11 11.70
C ARG A 136 -3.93 19.55 10.55
N TYR A 137 -4.49 19.60 9.35
CA TYR A 137 -3.80 19.33 8.11
C TYR A 137 -3.72 20.61 7.29
N ASP A 138 -2.52 20.94 6.85
CA ASP A 138 -2.20 22.06 5.99
C ASP A 138 -1.72 21.50 4.65
N TRP A 139 -2.42 21.89 3.58
CA TRP A 139 -2.06 21.57 2.19
C TRP A 139 -1.40 22.79 1.53
N PRO A 140 -0.74 22.60 0.37
CA PRO A 140 -0.25 23.70 -0.44
C PRO A 140 -1.36 24.69 -0.78
N ALA A 141 -0.95 25.90 -1.16
CA ALA A 141 -1.88 26.96 -1.58
C ALA A 141 -2.90 27.39 -0.49
N GLY A 142 -2.58 27.19 0.78
CA GLY A 142 -3.33 27.75 1.92
C GLY A 142 -4.63 27.02 2.25
N GLN A 143 -4.84 25.83 1.70
CA GLN A 143 -5.95 24.97 2.08
C GLN A 143 -5.64 24.30 3.41
N SER A 144 -6.62 24.15 4.28
CA SER A 144 -6.42 23.46 5.55
C SER A 144 -7.68 22.82 6.08
N TYR A 145 -7.51 21.81 6.92
CA TYR A 145 -8.58 21.21 7.71
C TYR A 145 -8.14 21.18 9.16
N GLN A 146 -9.02 21.55 10.07
CA GLN A 146 -8.82 21.42 11.49
C GLN A 146 -10.05 20.80 12.12
N GLY A 147 -9.90 19.65 12.76
CA GLY A 147 -11.05 18.94 13.32
C GLY A 147 -10.72 17.54 13.79
N ALA A 148 -11.77 16.77 14.04
CA ALA A 148 -11.68 15.40 14.50
C ALA A 148 -11.44 14.41 13.36
N TYR A 149 -10.56 13.43 13.62
CA TYR A 149 -10.22 12.33 12.73
C TYR A 149 -10.58 10.99 13.37
N VAL A 150 -11.05 10.04 12.56
CA VAL A 150 -11.21 8.64 12.93
C VAL A 150 -10.66 7.77 11.80
N ALA A 151 -9.69 6.92 12.12
CA ALA A 151 -9.08 6.00 11.17
C ALA A 151 -8.63 6.68 9.86
N ASP A 152 -7.97 7.83 10.01
CA ASP A 152 -7.41 8.69 8.97
C ASP A 152 -8.37 9.65 8.25
N LEU A 153 -9.68 9.52 8.46
CA LEU A 153 -10.70 10.37 7.82
C LEU A 153 -11.22 11.44 8.78
N PRO A 154 -11.54 12.66 8.29
CA PRO A 154 -12.37 13.61 9.03
C PRO A 154 -13.69 12.98 9.49
N ASP A 155 -13.93 12.97 10.79
CA ASP A 155 -15.14 12.42 11.39
C ASP A 155 -15.41 13.10 12.75
N GLY A 156 -16.49 13.87 12.82
CA GLY A 156 -16.80 14.77 13.95
C GLY A 156 -16.78 16.25 13.55
N GLN A 157 -16.67 17.15 14.53
CA GLN A 157 -16.65 18.59 14.25
C GLN A 157 -15.32 18.99 13.59
N GLY A 158 -15.39 19.89 12.61
CA GLY A 158 -14.20 20.46 11.98
C GLY A 158 -14.50 21.60 11.04
N VAL A 159 -13.45 22.36 10.75
CA VAL A 159 -13.45 23.50 9.82
C VAL A 159 -12.48 23.18 8.68
N VAL A 160 -12.93 23.36 7.45
CA VAL A 160 -12.07 23.30 6.27
C VAL A 160 -11.97 24.68 5.65
N THR A 161 -10.77 25.10 5.27
CA THR A 161 -10.50 26.30 4.49
C THR A 161 -10.05 25.90 3.09
N ILE A 162 -10.77 26.36 2.07
CA ILE A 162 -10.57 26.02 0.66
C ILE A 162 -10.68 27.31 -0.14
N VAL A 163 -9.63 27.66 -0.91
CA VAL A 163 -9.62 28.86 -1.77
C VAL A 163 -10.03 30.12 -0.98
N GLY A 164 -9.53 30.25 0.26
CA GLY A 164 -9.81 31.39 1.13
C GLY A 164 -11.21 31.42 1.79
N ALA A 165 -12.08 30.44 1.52
CA ALA A 165 -13.37 30.29 2.18
C ALA A 165 -13.32 29.20 3.25
N SER A 166 -13.99 29.43 4.39
CA SER A 166 -14.07 28.47 5.49
C SER A 166 -15.47 27.87 5.63
N PHE A 167 -15.53 26.55 5.78
CA PHE A 167 -16.76 25.80 5.99
C PHE A 167 -16.63 24.99 7.28
N GLU A 168 -17.52 25.27 8.23
CA GLU A 168 -17.62 24.55 9.49
C GLU A 168 -18.79 23.56 9.42
N GLY A 169 -18.62 22.41 10.07
CA GLY A 169 -19.72 21.50 10.33
C GLY A 169 -19.29 20.13 10.85
N THR A 170 -20.25 19.20 10.82
CA THR A 170 -20.04 17.82 11.24
C THR A 170 -19.64 16.97 10.05
N TRP A 171 -18.41 16.46 10.10
CA TRP A 171 -17.85 15.53 9.14
C TRP A 171 -18.28 14.10 9.46
N ARG A 172 -18.53 13.30 8.43
CA ARG A 172 -18.82 11.88 8.57
C ARG A 172 -18.03 11.11 7.52
N ARG A 173 -17.07 10.28 7.95
CA ARG A 173 -16.23 9.45 7.07
C ARG A 173 -15.63 10.24 5.89
N GLY A 174 -15.10 11.43 6.17
CA GLY A 174 -14.46 12.29 5.17
C GLY A 174 -15.40 13.24 4.43
N CYS A 175 -16.71 13.23 4.71
CA CYS A 175 -17.70 14.05 4.01
C CYS A 175 -18.28 15.16 4.89
N LEU A 176 -18.44 16.35 4.32
CA LEU A 176 -19.17 17.49 4.89
C LEU A 176 -20.23 17.97 3.89
N THR A 177 -21.46 18.18 4.37
CA THR A 177 -22.52 18.89 3.65
C THR A 177 -22.73 20.24 4.31
N HIS A 178 -22.67 21.32 3.52
CA HIS A 178 -22.85 22.69 3.99
C HIS A 178 -23.74 23.46 3.00
N GLY A 179 -25.05 23.53 3.28
CA GLY A 179 -26.04 24.02 2.33
C GLY A 179 -26.14 23.09 1.11
N ASP A 180 -26.01 23.66 -0.09
CA ASP A 180 -25.96 22.94 -1.36
C ASP A 180 -24.57 22.37 -1.69
N LYS A 181 -23.55 22.68 -0.87
CA LYS A 181 -22.17 22.27 -1.09
C LYS A 181 -21.86 20.95 -0.40
N ARG A 182 -21.02 20.15 -1.05
CA ARG A 182 -20.43 18.93 -0.50
C ARG A 182 -18.92 19.04 -0.60
N ILE A 183 -18.23 18.63 0.45
CA ILE A 183 -16.77 18.61 0.53
C ILE A 183 -16.35 17.22 0.98
N ALA A 184 -15.34 16.68 0.30
CA ALA A 184 -14.80 15.36 0.57
C ALA A 184 -13.29 15.45 0.85
N ILE A 185 -12.82 14.78 1.90
CA ILE A 185 -11.41 14.68 2.26
C ILE A 185 -11.09 13.21 2.51
N GLY A 186 -10.15 12.66 1.74
CA GLY A 186 -9.74 11.26 1.85
C GLY A 186 -10.71 10.24 1.25
N VAL A 187 -11.77 10.71 0.60
CA VAL A 187 -12.77 9.90 -0.08
C VAL A 187 -13.21 10.59 -1.37
N PRO A 188 -13.69 9.86 -2.39
CA PRO A 188 -14.28 10.49 -3.58
C PRO A 188 -15.58 11.22 -3.23
N LEU A 189 -15.87 12.31 -3.94
CA LEU A 189 -17.09 13.11 -3.72
C LEU A 189 -18.38 12.27 -3.88
N SER A 190 -18.37 11.24 -4.73
CA SER A 190 -19.47 10.30 -4.90
C SER A 190 -19.82 9.50 -3.63
N ALA A 191 -18.87 9.35 -2.68
CA ALA A 191 -19.11 8.70 -1.40
C ALA A 191 -19.94 9.57 -0.43
N CYS A 192 -20.06 10.87 -0.70
CA CYS A 192 -20.75 11.82 0.18
C CYS A 192 -22.27 11.93 -0.08
N GLY A 193 -22.84 11.05 -0.90
CA GLY A 193 -24.27 11.07 -1.23
C GLY A 193 -24.70 12.30 -2.01
N ALA A 194 -25.97 12.39 -2.39
CA ALA A 194 -26.54 13.61 -2.96
C ALA A 194 -26.66 14.70 -1.87
N PRO A 195 -26.59 16.00 -2.25
CA PRO A 195 -26.80 17.10 -1.29
C PRO A 195 -28.22 17.08 -0.71
#